data_AF-A0A6C1KD20-F1
#
_entry.id   AF-A0A6C1KD20-F1
#
_cell.length_a   1.000
_cell.length_b   1.000
_cell.length_c   1.000
_cell.angle_alpha   90.00
_cell.angle_beta   90.00
_cell.angle_gamma   90.00
#
_symmetry.space_group_name_H-M   'P 1'
#
loop_
_entity.id
_entity.type
_entity.pdbx_description
1 polymer ?
#
loop_
_entity_poly.entity_id
_entity_poly.type
_entity_poly.pdbx_seq_one_letter_code
_entity_poly.pdbx_strand_id
1 'polypeptide(L)'
;MTAPFAADAAAPILAAEAELPPAPVAADATAAQTLPDGAEPPRASREQDNRPRAPKRDLDGWVLLDKPTGMTSTQAVAVVKRIFGARKAGHAGTLDPLASGCLPIAFGEATKTVPYVMDGRKTYRFTVRFGVETDTDDSEGKAVVTSDHRPTDADIVAALAAFRGEIMQVPPAYSALKIGGERAYDLAREGEEVVLQPRPVTIFRIELVERPDADHAVLEAECGKGTYVRAIARDLGRMLDARGHVSALRRACVGPFLEEDLVPLDEMRERAETSEEALMDALDPVALALEEIPQIAVTPPDAHRLRCGQSVILRGRDAPIVQGHAAITCQGALIAIGDVDAGEIFPHRVFNWGQKDKKPQRRGKR
;
A
#
# COMPACT_ATOMS: atom_id res chain seq x y z
N MET A 1 -13.79 -51.04 -46.08
CA MET A 1 -13.12 -52.32 -45.75
C MET A 1 -11.92 -52.00 -44.89
N THR A 2 -11.87 -52.64 -43.71
CA THR A 2 -10.70 -52.96 -42.87
C THR A 2 -9.78 -51.84 -42.35
N ALA A 3 -9.86 -51.65 -41.04
CA ALA A 3 -9.02 -50.93 -40.09
C ALA A 3 -7.68 -51.68 -39.80
N PRO A 4 -7.00 -51.51 -38.65
CA PRO A 4 -6.37 -50.34 -38.01
C PRO A 4 -4.89 -50.63 -37.56
N PHE A 5 -4.12 -49.62 -37.14
CA PHE A 5 -2.90 -49.71 -36.29
C PHE A 5 -2.65 -48.29 -35.73
N ALA A 6 -2.24 -48.01 -34.50
CA ALA A 6 -1.95 -48.78 -33.30
C ALA A 6 -2.07 -47.81 -32.11
N ALA A 7 -2.60 -48.29 -30.98
CA ALA A 7 -2.48 -47.61 -29.69
C ALA A 7 -1.08 -47.91 -29.13
N ASP A 8 -0.33 -46.88 -28.73
CA ASP A 8 0.91 -47.05 -27.98
C ASP A 8 0.63 -46.79 -26.49
N ALA A 9 1.08 -47.73 -25.68
CA ALA A 9 0.82 -47.84 -24.27
C ALA A 9 1.97 -47.20 -23.49
N ALA A 10 1.72 -46.10 -22.79
CA ALA A 10 2.65 -45.56 -21.81
C ALA A 10 2.49 -46.30 -20.47
N ALA A 11 3.58 -46.96 -20.07
CA ALA A 11 3.73 -47.67 -18.80
C ALA A 11 3.67 -46.73 -17.57
N PRO A 12 3.30 -47.24 -16.38
CA PRO A 12 3.16 -46.44 -15.17
C PRO A 12 4.52 -46.11 -14.55
N ILE A 13 4.72 -44.85 -14.18
CA ILE A 13 5.86 -44.42 -13.36
C ILE A 13 5.51 -44.77 -11.90
N LEU A 14 6.27 -45.71 -11.32
CA LEU A 14 6.28 -46.00 -9.90
C LEU A 14 6.71 -44.75 -9.11
N ALA A 15 5.86 -44.32 -8.18
CA ALA A 15 6.23 -43.39 -7.11
C ALA A 15 7.15 -44.12 -6.13
N ALA A 16 8.36 -43.58 -5.94
CA ALA A 16 9.22 -43.95 -4.82
C ALA A 16 8.76 -43.15 -3.59
N GLU A 17 8.19 -43.84 -2.61
CA GLU A 17 7.93 -43.30 -1.28
C GLU A 17 9.26 -43.06 -0.57
N ALA A 18 9.56 -41.79 -0.27
CA ALA A 18 10.63 -41.42 0.65
C ALA A 18 10.01 -41.28 2.05
N GLU A 19 10.32 -42.22 2.93
CA GLU A 19 9.97 -42.17 4.36
C GLU A 19 10.56 -40.90 5.02
N LEU A 20 9.69 -40.05 5.55
CA LEU A 20 10.09 -39.01 6.50
C LEU A 20 10.42 -39.65 7.86
N PRO A 21 11.48 -39.19 8.56
CA PRO A 21 11.81 -39.70 9.89
C PRO A 21 10.73 -39.29 10.92
N PRO A 22 10.48 -40.10 11.95
CA PRO A 22 9.43 -39.85 12.93
C PRO A 22 9.76 -38.64 13.82
N ALA A 23 8.73 -37.83 14.09
CA ALA A 23 8.79 -36.72 15.03
C ALA A 23 9.09 -37.21 16.47
N PRO A 24 9.85 -36.45 17.27
CA PRO A 24 10.16 -36.85 18.64
C PRO A 24 8.90 -36.79 19.52
N VAL A 25 8.69 -37.89 20.24
CA VAL A 25 7.62 -38.11 21.22
C VAL A 25 7.78 -37.13 22.39
N ALA A 26 6.74 -36.34 22.64
CA ALA A 26 6.65 -35.49 23.83
C ALA A 26 6.53 -36.37 25.08
N ALA A 27 7.53 -36.28 25.96
CA ALA A 27 7.49 -36.91 27.27
C ALA A 27 6.56 -36.12 28.19
N ASP A 28 5.63 -36.85 28.79
CA ASP A 28 4.70 -36.42 29.83
C ASP A 28 5.47 -36.03 31.10
N ALA A 29 5.18 -34.84 31.64
CA ALA A 29 5.72 -34.36 32.90
C ALA A 29 4.67 -33.57 33.66
N THR A 30 3.67 -34.28 34.19
CA THR A 30 2.87 -33.81 35.32
C THR A 30 3.71 -33.79 36.60
N ALA A 31 4.12 -32.60 37.04
CA ALA A 31 4.41 -32.32 38.43
C ALA A 31 4.14 -30.83 38.72
N ALA A 32 2.94 -30.55 39.20
CA ALA A 32 2.58 -29.26 39.75
C ALA A 32 3.38 -29.02 41.03
N GLN A 33 4.27 -28.00 41.02
CA GLN A 33 4.78 -27.37 42.22
C GLN A 33 4.19 -25.95 42.30
N THR A 34 3.39 -25.75 43.33
CA THR A 34 2.79 -24.48 43.74
C THR A 34 3.89 -23.48 44.08
N LEU A 35 3.97 -22.37 43.34
CA LEU A 35 4.79 -21.20 43.67
C LEU A 35 3.93 -20.16 44.38
N PRO A 36 4.43 -19.48 45.43
CA PRO A 36 3.69 -18.46 46.15
C PRO A 36 3.60 -17.16 45.34
N ASP A 37 2.52 -16.41 45.59
CA ASP A 37 2.24 -15.10 45.01
C ASP A 37 3.39 -14.09 45.14
N GLY A 38 3.64 -13.33 44.07
CA GLY A 38 4.14 -11.94 44.20
C GLY A 38 5.57 -11.60 43.77
N ALA A 39 6.15 -12.23 42.75
CA ALA A 39 7.41 -11.73 42.15
C ALA A 39 7.40 -11.79 40.61
N GLU A 40 7.33 -10.62 39.95
CA GLU A 40 7.61 -10.49 38.52
C GLU A 40 9.07 -10.90 38.22
N PRO A 41 9.34 -11.65 37.13
CA PRO A 41 10.70 -11.89 36.70
C PRO A 41 11.36 -10.56 36.26
N PRO A 42 12.65 -10.34 36.53
CA PRO A 42 13.32 -9.10 36.18
C PRO A 42 13.30 -8.92 34.65
N ARG A 43 12.75 -7.79 34.19
CA ARG A 43 12.76 -7.39 32.78
C ARG A 43 14.22 -7.34 32.31
N ALA A 44 14.54 -8.15 31.30
CA ALA A 44 15.81 -8.08 30.61
C ALA A 44 16.08 -6.62 30.20
N SER A 45 17.15 -6.04 30.74
CA SER A 45 17.60 -4.70 30.40
C SER A 45 17.86 -4.66 28.90
N ARG A 46 17.04 -3.90 28.16
CA ARG A 46 17.36 -3.52 26.78
C ARG A 46 18.70 -2.80 26.84
N GLU A 47 19.77 -3.44 26.37
CA GLU A 47 21.04 -2.78 26.14
C GLU A 47 20.74 -1.53 25.30
N GLN A 48 20.94 -0.36 25.89
CA GLN A 48 20.87 0.89 25.15
C GLN A 48 22.07 0.89 24.21
N ASP A 49 21.80 0.58 22.94
CA ASP A 49 22.72 0.77 21.84
C ASP A 49 23.18 2.24 21.82
N ASN A 50 24.34 2.47 22.44
CA ASN A 50 24.92 3.79 22.70
C ASN A 50 25.77 4.28 21.51
N ARG A 51 25.61 3.66 20.33
CA ARG A 51 26.28 4.10 19.10
C ARG A 51 25.75 5.48 18.69
N PRO A 52 26.63 6.44 18.33
CA PRO A 52 26.20 7.75 17.86
C PRO A 52 25.29 7.59 16.63
N ARG A 53 24.06 8.10 16.74
CA ARG A 53 23.08 8.04 15.64
C ARG A 53 23.65 8.78 14.43
N ALA A 54 23.69 8.10 13.29
CA ALA A 54 24.08 8.71 12.02
C ALA A 54 23.28 10.01 11.78
N PRO A 55 23.91 11.06 11.22
CA PRO A 55 23.26 12.35 11.01
C PRO A 55 22.08 12.19 10.06
N LYS A 56 20.93 12.75 10.44
CA LYS A 56 19.73 12.71 9.60
C LYS A 56 19.91 13.59 8.35
N ARG A 57 19.50 13.05 7.19
CA ARG A 57 19.60 13.66 5.86
C ARG A 57 18.33 14.41 5.48
N ASP A 58 18.51 15.51 4.77
CA ASP A 58 17.43 16.21 4.06
C ASP A 58 17.31 15.54 2.69
N LEU A 59 16.41 14.56 2.59
CA LEU A 59 16.13 13.80 1.37
C LEU A 59 14.73 14.11 0.88
N ASP A 60 14.60 14.33 -0.41
CA ASP A 60 13.34 14.64 -1.08
C ASP A 60 13.15 13.65 -2.24
N GLY A 61 12.13 12.81 -2.14
CA GLY A 61 11.89 11.77 -3.15
C GLY A 61 10.95 10.69 -2.67
N TRP A 62 10.72 9.70 -3.52
CA TRP A 62 9.91 8.54 -3.24
C TRP A 62 10.77 7.28 -3.16
N VAL A 63 10.36 6.34 -2.33
CA VAL A 63 10.87 4.97 -2.32
C VAL A 63 9.68 4.07 -2.53
N LEU A 64 9.72 3.26 -3.58
CA LEU A 64 8.67 2.32 -3.95
C LEU A 64 8.97 0.97 -3.30
N LEU A 65 8.51 0.79 -2.06
CA LEU A 65 8.78 -0.43 -1.31
C LEU A 65 7.83 -1.55 -1.76
N ASP A 66 8.38 -2.73 -2.09
CA ASP A 66 7.63 -3.98 -2.02
C ASP A 66 7.53 -4.40 -0.56
N LYS A 67 6.41 -4.06 0.09
CA LYS A 67 6.20 -4.35 1.50
C LYS A 67 6.02 -5.87 1.68
N PRO A 68 6.80 -6.54 2.53
CA PRO A 68 6.56 -7.94 2.85
C PRO A 68 5.27 -8.10 3.68
N THR A 69 4.71 -9.30 3.69
CA THR A 69 3.62 -9.69 4.60
C THR A 69 4.11 -9.72 6.05
N GLY A 70 3.18 -9.65 7.01
CA GLY A 70 3.46 -9.70 8.45
C GLY A 70 3.98 -8.40 9.06
N MET A 71 4.12 -7.32 8.27
CA MET A 71 4.58 -6.01 8.74
C MET A 71 3.53 -4.93 8.49
N THR A 72 3.27 -4.07 9.48
CA THR A 72 2.41 -2.88 9.31
C THR A 72 3.09 -1.83 8.43
N SER A 73 2.32 -1.00 7.72
CA SER A 73 2.89 0.12 6.94
C SER A 73 3.73 1.09 7.80
N THR A 74 3.35 1.33 9.05
CA THR A 74 4.10 2.22 9.95
C THR A 74 5.47 1.63 10.32
N GLN A 75 5.56 0.32 10.55
CA GLN A 75 6.84 -0.36 10.75
C GLN A 75 7.71 -0.27 9.50
N ALA A 76 7.14 -0.51 8.32
CA ALA A 76 7.86 -0.40 7.05
C ALA A 76 8.44 1.01 6.83
N VAL A 77 7.64 2.06 7.04
CA VAL A 77 8.11 3.46 6.98
C VAL A 77 9.23 3.72 7.98
N ALA A 78 9.12 3.22 9.21
CA ALA A 78 10.16 3.41 10.22
C ALA A 78 11.49 2.74 9.83
N VAL A 79 11.43 1.54 9.25
CA VAL A 79 12.61 0.81 8.77
C VAL A 79 13.25 1.56 7.60
N VAL A 80 12.48 1.88 6.56
CA VAL A 80 12.99 2.54 5.34
C VAL A 80 13.50 3.95 5.66
N LYS A 81 12.81 4.72 6.50
CA LYS A 81 13.30 6.01 7.00
C LYS A 81 14.65 5.90 7.70
N ARG A 82 14.87 4.82 8.47
CA ARG A 82 16.14 4.57 9.16
C ARG A 82 17.25 4.18 8.18
N ILE A 83 16.95 3.32 7.20
CA ILE A 83 17.89 2.91 6.14
C ILE A 83 18.44 4.14 5.42
N PHE A 84 17.57 5.04 4.97
CA PHE A 84 17.95 6.27 4.27
C PHE A 84 18.44 7.40 5.19
N GLY A 85 18.34 7.25 6.52
CA GLY A 85 18.62 8.33 7.46
C GLY A 85 17.74 9.57 7.27
N ALA A 86 16.55 9.45 6.67
CA ALA A 86 15.72 10.58 6.29
C ALA A 86 15.13 11.31 7.52
N ARG A 87 15.11 12.65 7.51
CA ARG A 87 14.48 13.44 8.59
C ARG A 87 12.97 13.25 8.65
N LYS A 88 12.33 13.32 7.50
CA LYS A 88 10.87 13.30 7.33
C LYS A 88 10.50 12.17 6.38
N ALA A 89 9.50 11.38 6.78
CA ALA A 89 8.93 10.33 5.94
C ALA A 89 7.41 10.25 6.16
N GLY A 90 6.69 9.84 5.13
CA GLY A 90 5.28 9.45 5.15
C GLY A 90 5.03 8.34 4.12
N HIS A 91 3.80 7.85 3.98
CA HIS A 91 3.46 6.87 2.95
C HIS A 91 2.14 7.22 2.26
N ALA A 92 1.96 6.73 1.03
CA ALA A 92 0.75 6.95 0.23
C ALA A 92 -0.18 5.73 0.25
N GLY A 93 -0.97 5.63 1.32
CA GLY A 93 -1.97 4.57 1.49
C GLY A 93 -1.46 3.42 2.35
N THR A 94 -2.23 3.07 3.38
CA THR A 94 -1.96 1.96 4.28
C THR A 94 -2.16 0.62 3.56
N LEU A 95 -1.39 -0.39 3.96
CA LEU A 95 -1.59 -1.80 3.67
C LEU A 95 -1.74 -2.55 4.99
N ASP A 96 -2.69 -3.47 5.04
CA ASP A 96 -2.88 -4.37 6.18
C ASP A 96 -1.61 -5.24 6.39
N PRO A 97 -1.36 -5.75 7.60
CA PRO A 97 -0.19 -6.60 7.86
C PRO A 97 -0.11 -7.82 6.94
N LEU A 98 -1.24 -8.48 6.68
CA LEU A 98 -1.31 -9.62 5.76
C LEU A 98 -1.00 -9.28 4.29
N ALA A 99 -1.13 -8.00 3.92
CA ALA A 99 -0.98 -7.57 2.54
C ALA A 99 0.50 -7.38 2.17
N SER A 100 0.88 -7.65 0.92
CA SER A 100 2.19 -7.31 0.35
C SER A 100 2.08 -6.28 -0.77
N GLY A 101 3.22 -5.90 -1.36
CA GLY A 101 3.26 -5.09 -2.57
C GLY A 101 3.46 -3.60 -2.31
N CYS A 102 3.03 -2.80 -3.28
CA CYS A 102 3.33 -1.39 -3.44
C CYS A 102 2.95 -0.56 -2.21
N LEU A 103 3.97 -0.16 -1.44
CA LEU A 103 3.88 0.85 -0.39
C LEU A 103 4.81 2.04 -0.74
N PRO A 104 4.29 3.09 -1.41
CA PRO A 104 5.10 4.27 -1.70
C PRO A 104 5.42 5.05 -0.43
N ILE A 105 6.71 5.31 -0.18
CA ILE A 105 7.21 6.04 0.97
C ILE A 105 7.79 7.37 0.50
N ALA A 106 7.22 8.48 0.97
CA ALA A 106 7.65 9.81 0.62
C ALA A 106 8.65 10.35 1.64
N PHE A 107 9.79 10.88 1.19
CA PHE A 107 10.73 11.63 1.99
C PHE A 107 10.64 13.14 1.76
N GLY A 108 10.88 13.91 2.84
CA GLY A 108 11.02 15.36 2.76
C GLY A 108 9.87 16.06 2.03
N GLU A 109 10.18 16.76 0.96
CA GLU A 109 9.27 17.51 0.11
C GLU A 109 8.25 16.62 -0.62
N ALA A 110 8.57 15.34 -0.91
CA ALA A 110 7.62 14.38 -1.49
C ALA A 110 6.40 14.13 -0.61
N THR A 111 6.50 14.37 0.70
CA THR A 111 5.34 14.21 1.59
C THR A 111 4.20 15.17 1.24
N LYS A 112 4.45 16.23 0.47
CA LYS A 112 3.44 17.16 -0.04
C LYS A 112 2.64 16.58 -1.21
N THR A 113 3.17 15.57 -1.90
CA THR A 113 2.54 14.93 -3.06
C THR A 113 1.74 13.66 -2.71
N VAL A 114 1.82 13.20 -1.45
CA VAL A 114 1.07 12.04 -0.95
C VAL A 114 -0.43 12.05 -1.26
N PRO A 115 -1.18 13.16 -1.09
CA PRO A 115 -2.62 13.16 -1.40
C PRO A 115 -2.95 12.81 -2.85
N TYR A 116 -2.09 13.18 -3.80
CA TYR A 116 -2.31 12.94 -5.24
C TYR A 116 -2.12 11.47 -5.58
N VAL A 117 -1.09 10.83 -5.03
CA VAL A 117 -0.90 9.38 -5.14
C VAL A 117 -2.04 8.62 -4.47
N MET A 118 -2.50 9.09 -3.29
CA MET A 118 -3.62 8.48 -2.58
C MET A 118 -4.96 8.62 -3.31
N ASP A 119 -5.09 9.56 -4.24
CA ASP A 119 -6.29 9.73 -5.06
C ASP A 119 -6.26 8.90 -6.35
N GLY A 120 -5.07 8.52 -6.83
CA GLY A 120 -4.87 7.68 -8.03
C GLY A 120 -5.51 6.29 -7.95
N ARG A 121 -5.52 5.54 -9.05
CA ARG A 121 -6.09 4.18 -9.06
C ARG A 121 -5.19 3.19 -8.34
N LYS A 122 -5.76 2.07 -7.89
CA LYS A 122 -5.01 0.97 -7.27
C LYS A 122 -5.39 -0.33 -7.92
N THR A 123 -4.40 -1.18 -8.13
CA THR A 123 -4.60 -2.54 -8.61
C THR A 123 -4.24 -3.51 -7.48
N TYR A 124 -5.14 -4.45 -7.20
CA TYR A 124 -4.96 -5.48 -6.19
C TYR A 124 -5.14 -6.86 -6.80
N ARG A 125 -4.26 -7.79 -6.43
CA ARG A 125 -4.44 -9.23 -6.61
C ARG A 125 -4.67 -9.87 -5.26
N PHE A 126 -5.76 -10.61 -5.10
CA PHE A 126 -6.15 -11.15 -3.79
C PHE A 126 -6.88 -12.47 -3.90
N THR A 127 -6.72 -13.32 -2.89
CA THR A 127 -7.36 -14.63 -2.81
C THR A 127 -8.53 -14.56 -1.84
N VAL A 128 -9.73 -14.82 -2.35
CA VAL A 128 -10.92 -15.08 -1.53
C VAL A 128 -10.91 -16.54 -1.13
N ARG A 129 -10.97 -16.81 0.17
CA ARG A 129 -11.24 -18.14 0.71
C ARG A 129 -12.72 -18.25 1.06
N PHE A 130 -13.44 -19.15 0.39
CA PHE A 130 -14.83 -19.47 0.61
C PHE A 130 -15.00 -20.45 1.78
N GLY A 131 -16.22 -20.48 2.33
CA GLY A 131 -16.62 -21.39 3.39
C GLY A 131 -16.48 -20.84 4.80
N VAL A 132 -15.79 -19.71 4.97
CA VAL A 132 -15.61 -19.06 6.27
C VAL A 132 -15.63 -17.55 6.09
N GLU A 133 -16.44 -16.87 6.92
CA GLU A 133 -16.38 -15.43 7.16
C GLU A 133 -15.67 -15.20 8.50
N THR A 134 -14.81 -14.17 8.56
CA THR A 134 -14.06 -13.78 9.76
C THR A 134 -14.45 -12.38 10.21
N ASP A 135 -14.22 -12.06 11.49
CA ASP A 135 -14.54 -10.74 12.06
C ASP A 135 -13.71 -9.57 11.48
N THR A 136 -12.53 -9.86 10.92
CA THR A 136 -11.64 -8.89 10.27
C THR A 136 -11.79 -8.86 8.74
N ASP A 137 -12.65 -9.71 8.17
CA ASP A 137 -12.78 -9.93 6.72
C ASP A 137 -11.49 -10.48 6.04
N ASP A 138 -10.54 -10.98 6.84
CA ASP A 138 -9.29 -11.59 6.39
C ASP A 138 -8.83 -12.76 7.27
N SER A 139 -7.70 -13.36 6.92
CA SER A 139 -7.14 -14.54 7.61
C SER A 139 -6.52 -14.25 8.98
N GLU A 140 -6.39 -12.99 9.40
CA GLU A 140 -5.91 -12.63 10.74
C GLU A 140 -7.05 -12.69 11.79
N GLY A 141 -8.30 -12.72 11.34
CA GLY A 141 -9.50 -12.73 12.18
C GLY A 141 -9.93 -14.10 12.67
N LYS A 142 -10.92 -14.09 13.57
CA LYS A 142 -11.59 -15.30 14.06
C LYS A 142 -12.76 -15.64 13.15
N ALA A 143 -12.98 -16.92 12.88
CA ALA A 143 -14.16 -17.40 12.17
C ALA A 143 -15.43 -17.03 12.94
N VAL A 144 -16.37 -16.38 12.26
CA VAL A 144 -17.68 -15.97 12.83
C VAL A 144 -18.84 -16.75 12.21
N VAL A 145 -18.75 -17.09 10.93
CA VAL A 145 -19.78 -17.85 10.20
C VAL A 145 -19.10 -18.79 9.22
N THR A 146 -19.61 -20.02 9.10
CA THR A 146 -19.12 -21.02 8.15
C THR A 146 -20.21 -21.45 7.18
N SER A 147 -19.80 -21.96 6.01
CA SER A 147 -20.68 -22.56 5.00
C SER A 147 -19.97 -23.72 4.31
N ASP A 148 -20.71 -24.78 4.02
CA ASP A 148 -20.23 -25.91 3.23
C ASP A 148 -20.35 -25.65 1.71
N HIS A 149 -21.03 -24.58 1.31
CA HIS A 149 -21.20 -24.25 -0.10
C HIS A 149 -19.89 -23.74 -0.72
N ARG A 150 -19.60 -24.19 -1.94
CA ARG A 150 -18.49 -23.70 -2.78
C ARG A 150 -19.04 -23.31 -4.15
N PRO A 151 -18.92 -22.04 -4.55
CA PRO A 151 -19.50 -21.55 -5.79
C PRO A 151 -18.70 -22.05 -6.99
N THR A 152 -19.37 -22.23 -8.12
CA THR A 152 -18.67 -22.53 -9.37
C THR A 152 -18.00 -21.29 -9.93
N ASP A 153 -17.03 -21.46 -10.83
CA ASP A 153 -16.37 -20.34 -11.49
C ASP A 153 -17.36 -19.47 -12.28
N ALA A 154 -18.39 -20.08 -12.86
CA ALA A 154 -19.47 -19.37 -13.56
C ALA A 154 -20.28 -18.49 -12.60
N ASP A 155 -20.61 -19.01 -11.41
CA ASP A 155 -21.33 -18.25 -10.38
C ASP A 155 -20.49 -17.07 -9.88
N ILE A 156 -19.19 -17.29 -9.63
CA ILE A 156 -18.26 -16.24 -9.23
C ILE A 156 -18.21 -15.15 -10.30
N VAL A 157 -17.96 -15.51 -11.56
CA VAL A 157 -17.86 -14.56 -12.67
C VAL A 157 -19.16 -13.76 -12.85
N ALA A 158 -20.32 -14.42 -12.75
CA ALA A 158 -21.62 -13.75 -12.82
C ALA A 158 -21.80 -12.76 -11.65
N ALA A 159 -21.43 -13.16 -10.44
CA ALA A 159 -21.47 -12.33 -9.24
C ALA A 159 -20.58 -11.08 -9.34
N LEU A 160 -19.40 -11.18 -9.94
CA LEU A 160 -18.46 -10.06 -10.09
C LEU A 160 -19.04 -8.86 -10.85
N ALA A 161 -20.08 -9.07 -11.68
CA ALA A 161 -20.75 -7.98 -12.39
C ALA A 161 -21.35 -6.93 -11.44
N ALA A 162 -21.86 -7.35 -10.27
CA ALA A 162 -22.46 -6.46 -9.27
C ALA A 162 -21.45 -5.54 -8.58
N PHE A 163 -20.15 -5.84 -8.69
CA PHE A 163 -19.09 -5.05 -8.07
C PHE A 163 -18.53 -3.99 -9.02
N ARG A 164 -18.85 -3.98 -10.31
CA ARG A 164 -18.27 -3.05 -11.29
C ARG A 164 -19.00 -1.71 -11.29
N GLY A 165 -18.24 -0.62 -11.45
CA GLY A 165 -18.75 0.75 -11.45
C GLY A 165 -18.80 1.37 -10.06
N GLU A 166 -19.71 2.32 -9.87
CA GLU A 166 -19.96 2.96 -8.58
C GLU A 166 -20.88 2.09 -7.72
N ILE A 167 -20.40 1.70 -6.54
CA ILE A 167 -21.14 0.86 -5.60
C ILE A 167 -21.09 1.45 -4.19
N MET A 168 -22.06 1.06 -3.36
CA MET A 168 -22.04 1.36 -1.93
C MET A 168 -21.37 0.20 -1.19
N GLN A 169 -20.25 0.47 -0.53
CA GLN A 169 -19.51 -0.53 0.23
C GLN A 169 -19.54 -0.19 1.72
N VAL A 170 -19.87 -1.18 2.55
CA VAL A 170 -19.69 -1.09 4.01
C VAL A 170 -18.23 -1.43 4.32
N PRO A 171 -17.43 -0.50 4.88
CA PRO A 171 -16.05 -0.79 5.25
C PRO A 171 -15.96 -1.94 6.29
N PRO A 172 -14.82 -2.63 6.40
CA PRO A 172 -14.56 -3.55 7.51
C PRO A 172 -14.56 -2.81 8.85
N ALA A 173 -15.02 -3.48 9.92
CA ALA A 173 -14.97 -2.99 11.30
C ALA A 173 -13.54 -2.56 11.69
N TYR A 174 -12.56 -3.40 11.34
CA TYR A 174 -11.14 -3.16 11.53
C TYR A 174 -10.56 -2.33 10.36
N SER A 175 -10.88 -1.02 10.35
CA SER A 175 -10.36 -0.06 9.37
C SER A 175 -9.78 1.19 10.05
N ALA A 176 -8.90 1.90 9.33
CA ALA A 176 -8.30 3.16 9.80
C ALA A 176 -9.28 4.36 9.75
N LEU A 177 -10.54 4.11 9.37
CA LEU A 177 -11.56 5.13 9.26
C LEU A 177 -11.84 5.75 10.64
N LYS A 178 -12.00 7.08 10.72
CA LYS A 178 -12.37 7.74 11.96
C LYS A 178 -13.89 7.90 12.10
N ILE A 179 -14.41 7.63 13.29
CA ILE A 179 -15.81 7.83 13.70
C ILE A 179 -15.77 8.67 14.97
N GLY A 180 -16.46 9.82 14.98
CA GLY A 180 -16.45 10.73 16.14
C GLY A 180 -15.09 11.34 16.51
N GLY A 181 -14.03 11.12 15.71
CA GLY A 181 -12.67 11.58 15.98
C GLY A 181 -11.67 10.45 16.29
N GLU A 182 -12.18 9.26 16.64
CA GLU A 182 -11.43 8.05 17.01
C GLU A 182 -11.42 7.05 15.86
N ARG A 183 -10.42 6.16 15.77
CA ARG A 183 -10.35 5.18 14.67
C ARG A 183 -11.31 4.03 14.95
N ALA A 184 -12.03 3.56 13.93
CA ALA A 184 -12.96 2.44 14.01
C ALA A 184 -12.30 1.17 14.56
N TYR A 185 -11.03 0.95 14.23
CA TYR A 185 -10.20 -0.10 14.81
C TYR A 185 -10.09 -0.05 16.34
N ASP A 186 -9.94 1.14 16.93
CA ASP A 186 -9.78 1.31 18.37
C ASP A 186 -11.11 0.98 19.08
N LEU A 187 -12.24 1.46 18.53
CA LEU A 187 -13.59 1.17 19.02
C LEU A 187 -13.99 -0.31 18.91
N ALA A 188 -13.66 -0.97 17.79
CA ALA A 188 -13.97 -2.39 17.60
C ALA A 188 -13.25 -3.31 18.60
N ARG A 189 -12.04 -2.92 19.05
CA ARG A 189 -11.28 -3.65 20.07
C ARG A 189 -11.86 -3.50 21.48
N GLU A 190 -12.57 -2.41 21.74
CA GLU A 190 -13.24 -2.16 23.01
C GLU A 190 -14.58 -2.92 23.12
N GLY A 191 -14.96 -3.67 22.08
CA GLY A 191 -16.16 -4.50 22.06
C GLY A 191 -17.44 -3.71 21.78
N GLU A 192 -17.33 -2.44 21.39
CA GLU A 192 -18.47 -1.64 20.97
C GLU A 192 -18.90 -2.02 19.55
N GLU A 193 -20.20 -2.19 19.35
CA GLU A 193 -20.78 -2.52 18.05
C GLU A 193 -20.76 -1.28 17.14
N VAL A 194 -19.69 -1.15 16.35
CA VAL A 194 -19.52 -0.04 15.43
C VAL A 194 -20.39 -0.24 14.18
N VAL A 195 -21.54 0.45 14.12
CA VAL A 195 -22.38 0.46 12.92
C VAL A 195 -21.74 1.33 11.83
N LEU A 196 -21.03 0.68 10.90
CA LEU A 196 -20.39 1.34 9.77
C LEU A 196 -21.39 1.67 8.66
N GLN A 197 -21.47 2.95 8.29
CA GLN A 197 -22.32 3.39 7.18
C GLN A 197 -21.68 3.06 5.82
N PRO A 198 -22.47 2.57 4.84
CA PRO A 198 -22.00 2.38 3.47
C PRO A 198 -21.45 3.67 2.86
N ARG A 199 -20.43 3.55 2.01
CA ARG A 199 -19.79 4.67 1.30
C ARG A 199 -19.65 4.37 -0.18
N PRO A 200 -19.73 5.40 -1.05
CA PRO A 200 -19.50 5.21 -2.47
C PRO A 200 -18.03 4.86 -2.72
N VAL A 201 -17.81 3.83 -3.51
CA VAL A 201 -16.50 3.44 -4.05
C VAL A 201 -16.66 3.10 -5.53
N THR A 202 -15.57 3.18 -6.29
CA THR A 202 -15.58 2.85 -7.72
C THR A 202 -14.63 1.69 -7.98
N ILE A 203 -15.13 0.62 -8.59
CA ILE A 203 -14.34 -0.50 -9.08
C ILE A 203 -14.39 -0.46 -10.60
N PHE A 204 -13.26 -0.13 -11.22
CA PHE A 204 -13.15 0.03 -12.67
C PHE A 204 -13.15 -1.34 -13.37
N ARG A 205 -12.45 -2.29 -12.79
CA ARG A 205 -12.33 -3.67 -13.29
C ARG A 205 -12.25 -4.62 -12.12
N ILE A 206 -12.91 -5.77 -12.24
CA ILE A 206 -12.72 -6.92 -11.36
C ILE A 206 -12.97 -8.21 -12.14
N GLU A 207 -12.06 -9.16 -11.97
CA GLU A 207 -12.05 -10.42 -12.71
C GLU A 207 -11.50 -11.57 -11.87
N LEU A 208 -11.96 -12.79 -12.19
CA LEU A 208 -11.39 -14.04 -11.70
C LEU A 208 -10.15 -14.35 -12.54
N VAL A 209 -8.98 -14.40 -11.90
CA VAL A 209 -7.70 -14.67 -12.58
C VAL A 209 -7.24 -16.12 -12.44
N GLU A 210 -7.60 -16.77 -11.34
CA GLU A 210 -7.16 -18.14 -11.05
C GLU A 210 -8.12 -18.84 -10.07
N ARG A 211 -8.27 -20.16 -10.24
CA ARG A 211 -9.03 -21.04 -9.34
C ARG A 211 -8.11 -22.14 -8.80
N PRO A 212 -7.34 -21.88 -7.72
CA PRO A 212 -6.42 -22.88 -7.18
C PRO A 212 -7.11 -24.18 -6.74
N ASP A 213 -8.28 -24.03 -6.11
CA ASP A 213 -9.14 -25.14 -5.67
C ASP A 213 -10.59 -24.64 -5.46
N ALA A 214 -11.48 -25.51 -4.95
CA ALA A 214 -12.88 -25.16 -4.71
C ALA A 214 -13.07 -24.10 -3.61
N ASP A 215 -12.15 -24.03 -2.65
CA ASP A 215 -12.18 -23.12 -1.51
C ASP A 215 -11.59 -21.75 -1.87
N HIS A 216 -10.76 -21.64 -2.91
CA HIS A 216 -10.01 -20.42 -3.20
C HIS A 216 -10.28 -19.86 -4.60
N ALA A 217 -10.50 -18.56 -4.69
CA ALA A 217 -10.54 -17.82 -5.95
C ALA A 217 -9.59 -16.64 -5.89
N VAL A 218 -8.68 -16.53 -6.86
CA VAL A 218 -7.80 -15.36 -7.00
C VAL A 218 -8.48 -14.37 -7.91
N LEU A 219 -8.67 -13.17 -7.42
CA LEU A 219 -9.28 -12.05 -8.12
C LEU A 219 -8.25 -10.95 -8.34
N GLU A 220 -8.41 -10.22 -9.43
CA GLU A 220 -7.72 -8.96 -9.67
C GLU A 220 -8.74 -7.83 -9.79
N ALA A 221 -8.50 -6.73 -9.08
CA ALA A 221 -9.38 -5.57 -9.07
C ALA A 221 -8.59 -4.27 -9.24
N GLU A 222 -9.05 -3.42 -10.17
CA GLU A 222 -8.63 -2.03 -10.30
C GLU A 222 -9.73 -1.14 -9.71
N CYS A 223 -9.38 -0.35 -8.70
CA CYS A 223 -10.36 0.43 -7.95
C CYS A 223 -9.85 1.81 -7.55
N GLY A 224 -10.80 2.69 -7.25
CA GLY A 224 -10.56 4.04 -6.75
C GLY A 224 -10.19 4.05 -5.27
N LYS A 225 -9.93 5.26 -4.74
CA LYS A 225 -9.68 5.48 -3.32
C LYS A 225 -10.84 5.00 -2.45
N GLY A 226 -10.51 4.54 -1.24
CA GLY A 226 -11.50 4.16 -0.24
C GLY A 226 -12.12 2.76 -0.42
N THR A 227 -11.79 2.05 -1.49
CA THR A 227 -12.21 0.67 -1.70
C THR A 227 -11.48 -0.29 -0.75
N TYR A 228 -12.24 -1.13 -0.05
CA TYR A 228 -11.74 -2.20 0.80
C TYR A 228 -11.89 -3.54 0.10
N VAL A 229 -10.77 -4.14 -0.29
CA VAL A 229 -10.73 -5.47 -0.93
C VAL A 229 -11.27 -6.56 0.01
N ARG A 230 -11.02 -6.42 1.32
CA ARG A 230 -11.60 -7.29 2.36
C ARG A 230 -13.13 -7.32 2.33
N ALA A 231 -13.77 -6.17 2.19
CA ALA A 231 -15.22 -6.08 2.06
C ALA A 231 -15.72 -6.72 0.75
N ILE A 232 -14.97 -6.65 -0.36
CA ILE A 232 -15.32 -7.35 -1.61
C ILE A 232 -15.39 -8.86 -1.36
N ALA A 233 -14.39 -9.45 -0.70
CA ALA A 233 -14.37 -10.89 -0.40
C ALA A 233 -15.55 -11.32 0.46
N ARG A 234 -15.83 -10.57 1.54
CA ARG A 234 -16.97 -10.78 2.42
C ARG A 234 -18.29 -10.71 1.66
N ASP A 235 -18.52 -9.63 0.93
CA ASP A 235 -19.79 -9.36 0.25
C ASP A 235 -20.01 -10.34 -0.91
N LEU A 236 -18.95 -10.74 -1.63
CA LEU A 236 -19.00 -11.80 -2.65
C LEU A 236 -19.39 -13.14 -2.03
N GLY A 237 -18.75 -13.52 -0.93
CA GLY A 237 -19.07 -14.74 -0.19
C GLY A 237 -20.51 -14.77 0.32
N ARG A 238 -21.04 -13.62 0.80
CA ARG A 238 -22.44 -13.49 1.23
C ARG A 238 -23.42 -13.61 0.06
N MET A 239 -23.14 -12.95 -1.06
CA MET A 239 -24.00 -12.97 -2.24
C MET A 239 -24.12 -14.36 -2.87
N LEU A 240 -23.06 -15.17 -2.77
CA LEU A 240 -23.02 -16.55 -3.25
C LEU A 240 -23.42 -17.58 -2.18
N ASP A 241 -23.82 -17.14 -0.98
CA ASP A 241 -24.07 -17.98 0.20
C ASP A 241 -22.93 -18.95 0.59
N ALA A 242 -21.71 -18.65 0.13
CA ALA A 242 -20.51 -19.43 0.39
C ALA A 242 -19.75 -18.93 1.64
N ARG A 243 -20.02 -17.69 2.09
CA ARG A 243 -19.18 -16.92 3.02
C ARG A 243 -17.75 -16.76 2.49
N GLY A 244 -17.02 -15.75 2.95
CA GLY A 244 -15.66 -15.56 2.47
C GLY A 244 -14.88 -14.49 3.20
N HIS A 245 -13.56 -14.61 3.11
CA HIS A 245 -12.60 -13.62 3.61
C HIS A 245 -11.37 -13.60 2.70
N VAL A 246 -10.55 -12.56 2.83
CA VAL A 246 -9.26 -12.49 2.12
C VAL A 246 -8.23 -13.37 2.82
N SER A 247 -7.66 -14.34 2.11
CA SER A 247 -6.58 -15.20 2.62
C SER A 247 -5.19 -14.72 2.20
N ALA A 248 -5.09 -14.02 1.07
CA ALA A 248 -3.86 -13.38 0.58
C ALA A 248 -4.21 -12.08 -0.14
N LEU A 249 -3.36 -11.05 0.01
CA LEU A 249 -3.58 -9.74 -0.60
C LEU A 249 -2.25 -9.14 -1.06
N ARG A 250 -2.21 -8.67 -2.31
CA ARG A 250 -1.09 -7.89 -2.85
C ARG A 250 -1.63 -6.66 -3.55
N ARG A 251 -1.06 -5.50 -3.24
CA ARG A 251 -1.29 -4.27 -4.02
C ARG A 251 -0.19 -4.16 -5.07
N ALA A 252 -0.55 -4.38 -6.33
CA ALA A 252 0.38 -4.29 -7.45
C ALA A 252 0.78 -2.84 -7.72
N CYS A 253 -0.20 -1.94 -7.84
CA CYS A 253 0.03 -0.56 -8.25
C CYS A 253 -0.70 0.47 -7.38
N VAL A 254 -0.16 1.70 -7.30
CA VAL A 254 -0.81 2.87 -6.70
C VAL A 254 -0.51 4.13 -7.50
N GLY A 255 -1.54 4.72 -8.11
CA GLY A 255 -1.39 5.90 -8.97
C GLY A 255 -0.37 5.61 -10.08
N PRO A 256 0.67 6.45 -10.24
CA PRO A 256 1.69 6.27 -11.26
C PRO A 256 2.70 5.15 -10.93
N PHE A 257 2.68 4.58 -9.72
CA PHE A 257 3.69 3.61 -9.29
C PHE A 257 3.27 2.19 -9.63
N LEU A 258 4.13 1.50 -10.40
CA LEU A 258 3.87 0.17 -10.94
C LEU A 258 4.53 -0.93 -10.11
N GLU A 259 4.20 -2.18 -10.40
CA GLU A 259 4.69 -3.33 -9.64
C GLU A 259 6.15 -3.65 -9.97
N GLU A 260 6.56 -3.43 -11.23
CA GLU A 260 7.92 -3.64 -11.72
C GLU A 260 8.96 -2.69 -11.10
N ASP A 261 8.53 -1.56 -10.57
CA ASP A 261 9.41 -0.55 -9.96
C ASP A 261 9.64 -0.79 -8.47
N LEU A 262 8.98 -1.80 -7.88
CA LEU A 262 9.04 -2.04 -6.45
C LEU A 262 10.37 -2.68 -6.04
N VAL A 263 10.99 -2.13 -5.00
CA VAL A 263 12.22 -2.65 -4.41
C VAL A 263 11.87 -3.44 -3.13
N PRO A 264 12.17 -4.75 -3.06
CA PRO A 264 12.01 -5.54 -1.84
C PRO A 264 12.80 -4.98 -0.66
N LEU A 265 12.27 -5.15 0.55
CA LEU A 265 12.90 -4.61 1.76
C LEU A 265 14.33 -5.15 1.98
N ASP A 266 14.58 -6.42 1.69
CA ASP A 266 15.90 -7.02 1.88
C ASP A 266 16.91 -6.53 0.84
N GLU A 267 16.50 -6.39 -0.42
CA GLU A 267 17.33 -5.72 -1.45
C GLU A 267 17.68 -4.28 -1.04
N MET A 268 16.73 -3.55 -0.44
CA MET A 268 16.97 -2.19 0.05
C MET A 268 18.01 -2.13 1.17
N ARG A 269 18.09 -3.18 2.01
CA ARG A 269 19.14 -3.32 3.03
C ARG A 269 20.48 -3.63 2.37
N GLU A 270 20.51 -4.54 1.41
CA GLU A 270 21.71 -4.89 0.64
C GLU A 270 22.30 -3.68 -0.09
N ARG A 271 21.45 -2.86 -0.73
CA ARG A 271 21.87 -1.58 -1.35
C ARG A 271 22.52 -0.64 -0.33
N ALA A 272 21.92 -0.51 0.85
CA ALA A 272 22.44 0.33 1.93
C ALA A 272 23.78 -0.16 2.51
N GLU A 273 24.01 -1.47 2.53
CA GLU A 273 25.29 -2.07 2.93
C GLU A 273 26.35 -1.95 1.84
N THR A 274 25.93 -1.98 0.56
CA THR A 274 26.81 -1.90 -0.60
C THR A 274 27.44 -0.51 -0.76
N SER A 275 26.61 0.53 -0.93
CA SER A 275 27.09 1.91 -1.06
C SER A 275 25.96 2.93 -0.92
N GLU A 276 26.34 4.18 -0.65
CA GLU A 276 25.38 5.29 -0.67
C GLU A 276 24.76 5.51 -2.06
N GLU A 277 25.55 5.35 -3.13
CA GLU A 277 25.08 5.49 -4.51
C GLU A 277 24.02 4.45 -4.86
N ALA A 278 24.25 3.18 -4.51
CA ALA A 278 23.28 2.10 -4.73
C ALA A 278 21.97 2.32 -3.95
N LEU A 279 22.04 2.90 -2.76
CA LEU A 279 20.86 3.26 -1.99
C LEU A 279 20.11 4.45 -2.59
N MET A 280 20.82 5.48 -3.08
CA MET A 280 20.20 6.64 -3.72
C MET A 280 19.58 6.31 -5.08
N ASP A 281 20.03 5.26 -5.76
CA ASP A 281 19.39 4.73 -6.97
C ASP A 281 17.95 4.25 -6.75
N ALA A 282 17.60 3.87 -5.51
CA ALA A 282 16.24 3.52 -5.12
C ALA A 282 15.38 4.74 -4.68
N LEU A 283 15.88 5.97 -4.87
CA LEU A 283 15.17 7.20 -4.53
C LEU A 283 14.64 7.89 -5.79
N ASP A 284 13.35 7.74 -6.03
CA ASP A 284 12.67 8.34 -7.16
C ASP A 284 12.42 9.85 -6.99
N PRO A 285 12.36 10.61 -8.10
CA PRO A 285 12.07 12.03 -8.06
C PRO A 285 10.68 12.35 -7.47
N VAL A 286 10.58 13.48 -6.77
CA VAL A 286 9.32 13.98 -6.20
C VAL A 286 8.22 14.16 -7.26
N ALA A 287 8.60 14.52 -8.48
CA ALA A 287 7.70 14.82 -9.58
C ALA A 287 6.97 13.57 -10.13
N LEU A 288 7.48 12.36 -9.90
CA LEU A 288 6.88 11.11 -10.38
C LEU A 288 5.44 10.94 -9.88
N ALA A 289 5.17 11.35 -8.63
CA ALA A 289 3.84 11.34 -8.03
C ALA A 289 2.81 12.29 -8.72
N LEU A 290 3.26 13.14 -9.63
CA LEU A 290 2.46 14.19 -10.28
C LEU A 290 2.37 14.00 -11.80
N GLU A 291 2.75 12.84 -12.33
CA GLU A 291 2.68 12.57 -13.77
C GLU A 291 1.24 12.55 -14.31
N GLU A 292 0.28 12.11 -13.48
CA GLU A 292 -1.14 12.07 -13.85
C GLU A 292 -1.86 13.42 -13.69
N ILE A 293 -1.17 14.47 -13.20
CA ILE A 293 -1.77 15.81 -13.10
C ILE A 293 -1.21 16.78 -14.15
N PRO A 294 -2.02 17.70 -14.67
CA PRO A 294 -1.57 18.72 -15.62
C PRO A 294 -0.34 19.48 -15.12
N GLN A 295 0.66 19.63 -15.99
CA GLN A 295 1.85 20.42 -15.71
C GLN A 295 1.79 21.79 -16.40
N ILE A 296 2.06 22.85 -15.64
CA ILE A 296 2.03 24.24 -16.13
C ILE A 296 3.39 24.87 -15.91
N ALA A 297 4.06 25.20 -17.01
CA ALA A 297 5.31 25.95 -17.00
C ALA A 297 5.03 27.45 -16.82
N VAL A 298 5.70 28.08 -15.85
CA VAL A 298 5.58 29.52 -15.59
C VAL A 298 6.92 30.23 -15.74
N THR A 299 6.86 31.55 -15.87
CA THR A 299 8.05 32.39 -15.95
C THR A 299 8.75 32.51 -14.58
N PRO A 300 10.05 32.84 -14.50
CA PRO A 300 10.72 33.03 -13.22
C PRO A 300 10.09 34.11 -12.30
N PRO A 301 9.60 35.26 -12.81
CA PRO A 301 8.83 36.21 -11.98
C PRO A 301 7.56 35.61 -11.37
N ASP A 302 6.80 34.84 -12.16
CA ASP A 302 5.59 34.17 -11.70
C ASP A 302 5.91 33.08 -10.68
N ALA A 303 6.97 32.31 -10.93
CA ALA A 303 7.47 31.32 -10.00
C ALA A 303 7.81 31.92 -8.63
N HIS A 304 8.43 33.11 -8.60
CA HIS A 304 8.72 33.82 -7.36
C HIS A 304 7.42 34.19 -6.63
N ARG A 305 6.42 34.73 -7.33
CA ARG A 305 5.12 35.08 -6.75
C ARG A 305 4.43 33.86 -6.13
N LEU A 306 4.38 32.75 -6.87
CA LEU A 306 3.78 31.50 -6.41
C LEU A 306 4.49 30.93 -5.18
N ARG A 307 5.83 31.01 -5.13
CA ARG A 307 6.61 30.61 -3.95
C ARG A 307 6.30 31.45 -2.71
N CYS A 308 5.88 32.70 -2.89
CA CYS A 308 5.39 33.58 -1.84
C CYS A 308 3.89 33.39 -1.52
N GLY A 309 3.23 32.39 -2.10
CA GLY A 309 1.80 32.12 -1.90
C GLY A 309 0.87 33.08 -2.66
N GLN A 310 1.40 33.86 -3.60
CA GLN A 310 0.59 34.78 -4.41
C GLN A 310 0.08 34.07 -5.65
N SER A 311 -1.16 34.38 -6.06
CA SER A 311 -1.71 33.89 -7.31
C SER A 311 -1.08 34.54 -8.55
N VAL A 312 -1.18 33.83 -9.67
CA VAL A 312 -0.67 34.25 -10.97
C VAL A 312 -1.73 33.99 -12.04
N ILE A 313 -2.08 35.04 -12.77
CA ILE A 313 -2.96 34.94 -13.94
C ILE A 313 -2.16 34.33 -15.10
N LEU A 314 -2.71 33.27 -15.69
CA LEU A 314 -2.23 32.70 -16.95
C LEU A 314 -2.54 33.69 -18.07
N ARG A 315 -1.48 34.25 -18.67
CA ARG A 315 -1.60 35.25 -19.74
C ARG A 315 -1.07 34.68 -21.06
N GLY A 316 -1.64 35.16 -22.16
CA GLY A 316 -1.15 34.88 -23.50
C GLY A 316 -2.13 34.06 -24.34
N ARG A 317 -1.89 34.04 -25.65
CA ARG A 317 -2.70 33.30 -26.63
C ARG A 317 -2.67 31.79 -26.38
N ASP A 318 -1.55 31.30 -25.84
CA ASP A 318 -1.29 29.88 -25.58
C ASP A 318 -1.44 29.53 -24.08
N ALA A 319 -2.16 30.35 -23.31
CA ALA A 319 -2.45 30.07 -21.91
C ALA A 319 -3.23 28.75 -21.80
N PRO A 320 -2.76 27.78 -20.98
CA PRO A 320 -3.41 26.48 -20.88
C PRO A 320 -4.83 26.64 -20.34
N ILE A 321 -5.80 26.06 -21.05
CA ILE A 321 -7.20 25.98 -20.60
C ILE A 321 -7.31 24.72 -19.74
N VAL A 322 -6.93 24.86 -18.47
CA VAL A 322 -6.96 23.79 -17.48
C VAL A 322 -7.80 24.27 -16.30
N GLN A 323 -8.60 23.36 -15.74
CA GLN A 323 -9.29 23.56 -14.47
C GLN A 323 -8.93 22.43 -13.51
N GLY A 324 -8.81 22.76 -12.21
CA GLY A 324 -8.47 21.80 -11.17
C GLY A 324 -6.98 21.77 -10.82
N HIS A 325 -6.51 20.66 -10.25
CA HIS A 325 -5.16 20.52 -9.74
C HIS A 325 -4.10 20.57 -10.86
N ALA A 326 -3.02 21.32 -10.62
CA ALA A 326 -1.88 21.39 -11.52
C ALA A 326 -0.55 21.40 -10.77
N ALA A 327 0.42 20.68 -11.32
CA ALA A 327 1.83 20.82 -10.97
C ALA A 327 2.40 22.04 -11.69
N ILE A 328 3.05 22.93 -10.96
CA ILE A 328 3.64 24.13 -11.54
C ILE A 328 5.15 23.94 -11.63
N THR A 329 5.70 24.17 -12.82
CA THR A 329 7.14 24.05 -13.10
C THR A 329 7.72 25.39 -13.56
N CYS A 330 9.01 25.59 -13.30
CA CYS A 330 9.78 26.72 -13.84
C CYS A 330 11.15 26.19 -14.24
N GLN A 331 11.50 26.33 -15.52
CA GLN A 331 12.77 25.83 -16.07
C GLN A 331 12.99 24.33 -15.76
N GLY A 332 11.94 23.53 -15.89
CA GLY A 332 11.98 22.08 -15.61
C GLY A 332 11.94 21.69 -14.13
N ALA A 333 12.05 22.63 -13.20
CA ALA A 333 11.95 22.35 -11.77
C ALA A 333 10.50 22.49 -11.27
N LEU A 334 9.99 21.50 -10.55
CA LEU A 334 8.69 21.54 -9.88
C LEU A 334 8.68 22.57 -8.76
N ILE A 335 7.94 23.68 -8.86
CA ILE A 335 7.99 24.76 -7.86
C ILE A 335 6.83 24.76 -6.88
N ALA A 336 5.65 24.31 -7.31
CA ALA A 336 4.44 24.31 -6.51
C ALA A 336 3.42 23.31 -7.05
N ILE A 337 2.41 23.03 -6.24
CA ILE A 337 1.14 22.45 -6.65
C ILE A 337 0.05 23.45 -6.28
N GLY A 338 -0.92 23.61 -7.17
CA GLY A 338 -2.00 24.56 -6.99
C GLY A 338 -3.24 24.14 -7.76
N ASP A 339 -4.30 24.94 -7.60
CA ASP A 339 -5.49 24.84 -8.44
C ASP A 339 -5.44 25.90 -9.53
N VAL A 340 -5.96 25.54 -10.69
CA VAL A 340 -6.24 26.48 -11.77
C VAL A 340 -7.74 26.69 -11.83
N ASP A 341 -8.16 27.94 -11.73
CA ASP A 341 -9.54 28.33 -11.94
C ASP A 341 -9.63 29.68 -12.65
N ALA A 342 -10.57 29.82 -13.57
CA ALA A 342 -10.79 31.01 -14.38
C ALA A 342 -9.50 31.63 -15.01
N GLY A 343 -8.52 30.79 -15.36
CA GLY A 343 -7.24 31.24 -15.93
C GLY A 343 -6.27 31.81 -14.90
N GLU A 344 -6.43 31.53 -13.62
CA GLU A 344 -5.54 31.93 -12.53
C GLU A 344 -5.05 30.71 -11.74
N ILE A 345 -3.76 30.71 -11.39
CA ILE A 345 -3.12 29.68 -10.56
C ILE A 345 -3.16 30.13 -9.10
N PHE A 346 -3.68 29.26 -8.23
CA PHE A 346 -3.71 29.41 -6.78
C PHE A 346 -2.78 28.37 -6.12
N PRO A 347 -1.61 28.76 -5.60
CA PRO A 347 -0.65 27.81 -5.03
C PRO A 347 -1.10 27.30 -3.65
N HIS A 348 -1.14 25.98 -3.47
CA HIS A 348 -1.50 25.32 -2.19
C HIS A 348 -0.28 24.77 -1.44
N ARG A 349 0.70 24.29 -2.19
CA ARG A 349 1.93 23.70 -1.68
C ARG A 349 3.08 24.20 -2.53
N VAL A 350 4.07 24.81 -1.88
CA VAL A 350 5.30 25.25 -2.52
C VAL A 350 6.41 24.27 -2.17
N PHE A 351 7.27 23.94 -3.14
CA PHE A 351 8.43 23.09 -2.93
C PHE A 351 9.66 23.91 -2.54
N ASN A 352 10.30 23.49 -1.45
CA ASN A 352 11.48 24.11 -0.88
C ASN A 352 12.71 23.27 -1.24
N TRP A 353 13.06 23.23 -2.54
CA TRP A 353 14.36 22.69 -2.93
C TRP A 353 15.44 23.43 -2.21
N GLY A 354 16.32 22.69 -1.54
CA GLY A 354 17.27 23.19 -0.56
C GLY A 354 17.68 24.64 -0.82
N GLN A 355 17.15 25.57 0.00
CA GLN A 355 17.70 26.92 0.13
C GLN A 355 19.08 26.82 0.77
N LYS A 356 20.08 26.34 0.03
CA LYS A 356 21.49 26.33 0.44
C LYS A 356 22.43 26.69 -0.69
N ASP A 357 22.03 27.59 -1.57
CA ASP A 357 22.99 28.56 -2.08
C ASP A 357 23.15 29.64 -1.01
N LYS A 358 24.16 29.44 -0.16
CA LYS A 358 24.68 30.51 0.70
C LYS A 358 24.82 31.75 -0.19
N LYS A 359 24.16 32.84 0.20
CA LYS A 359 24.45 34.20 -0.30
C LYS A 359 25.96 34.30 -0.55
N PRO A 360 26.45 34.78 -1.70
CA PRO A 360 27.83 35.21 -1.79
C PRO A 360 27.99 36.33 -0.76
N GLN A 361 28.62 36.00 0.38
CA GLN A 361 29.12 37.02 1.28
C GLN A 361 30.11 37.82 0.47
N ARG A 362 29.74 39.07 0.14
CA ARG A 362 30.69 40.09 -0.27
C ARG A 362 31.80 40.12 0.77
N ARG A 363 32.97 39.57 0.45
CA ARG A 363 34.19 40.01 1.11
C ARG A 363 34.49 41.41 0.60
N GLY A 364 34.40 42.36 1.54
CA GLY A 364 34.66 43.76 1.30
C GLY A 364 36.09 44.02 0.85
N LYS A 365 36.24 45.14 0.14
CA LYS A 365 37.51 45.81 -0.14
C LYS A 365 38.36 45.88 1.13
N ARG A 366 39.63 45.47 1.02
CA ARG A 366 40.79 46.31 1.34
C ARG A 366 41.91 45.95 0.39
#